data_AF-A0A955CSV3-F1
#
_entry.id   AF-A0A955CSV3-F1
#
_cell.length_a   1.000
_cell.length_b   1.000
_cell.length_c   1.000
_cell.angle_alpha   90.00
_cell.angle_beta   90.00
_cell.angle_gamma   90.00
#
_symmetry.space_group_name_H-M   'P 1'
#
loop_
_entity.id
_entity.type
_entity.pdbx_description
1 polymer ?
#
loop_
_entity_poly.entity_id
_entity_poly.type
_entity_poly.pdbx_seq_one_letter_code
_entity_poly.pdbx_strand_id
1 'polypeptide(L)'
;LAHLLDERHDPRRSEVDRRRIDRRTAELVDLLWVTDELRLAAPAPTDEAQTTLYYVEALLWDVLPELLGDLDRELARLDVSLPVDARPVRIGSWVGGDRDGNPNVTAEVTVEVLAWMHDRGLLLIERALTALVTELSVSSRIVGVDDELAAALERDRVLLPEVHERLWHLNREEPYRLALSYCVERVRRTRVRLAEGRPHRHGPHEAGLD
;
A
#
# COMPACT_ATOMS: atom_id res chain seq x y z
N LEU A 1 -8.53 -16.03 13.64
CA LEU A 1 -8.42 -17.23 14.51
C LEU A 1 -6.99 -17.42 15.04
N ALA A 2 -5.98 -17.45 14.17
CA ALA A 2 -4.57 -17.64 14.55
C ALA A 2 -4.08 -16.72 15.70
N HIS A 3 -4.27 -15.40 15.58
CA HIS A 3 -3.90 -14.45 16.64
C HIS A 3 -4.54 -14.77 18.00
N LEU A 4 -5.81 -15.20 18.03
CA LEU A 4 -6.48 -15.56 19.29
C LEU A 4 -5.89 -16.83 19.90
N LEU A 5 -5.45 -17.79 19.07
CA LEU A 5 -4.75 -18.99 19.54
C LEU A 5 -3.37 -18.64 20.10
N ASP A 6 -2.63 -17.75 19.45
CA ASP A 6 -1.33 -17.27 19.95
C ASP A 6 -1.48 -16.53 21.27
N GLU A 7 -2.43 -15.60 21.36
CA GLU A 7 -2.75 -14.89 22.62
C GLU A 7 -3.18 -15.87 23.72
N ARG A 8 -3.90 -16.94 23.37
CA ARG A 8 -4.34 -17.97 24.32
C ARG A 8 -3.18 -18.78 24.90
N HIS A 9 -2.08 -18.92 24.16
CA HIS A 9 -0.87 -19.60 24.59
C HIS A 9 0.09 -18.71 25.40
N ASP A 10 -0.14 -17.39 25.45
CA ASP A 10 0.68 -16.48 26.25
C ASP A 10 0.47 -16.73 27.76
N PRO A 11 1.52 -17.17 28.50
CA PRO A 11 1.41 -17.49 29.91
C PRO A 11 1.10 -16.26 30.78
N ARG A 12 1.32 -15.03 30.27
CA ARG A 12 1.08 -13.78 31.00
C ARG A 12 -0.40 -13.37 31.05
N ARG A 13 -1.28 -14.02 30.27
CA ARG A 13 -2.71 -13.67 30.22
C ARG A 13 -3.46 -14.16 31.46
N SER A 14 -4.34 -13.31 31.98
CA SER A 14 -5.18 -13.65 33.14
C SER A 14 -6.22 -14.71 32.77
N GLU A 15 -6.81 -15.35 33.78
CA GLU A 15 -7.91 -16.30 33.56
C GLU A 15 -9.13 -15.64 32.91
N VAL A 16 -9.39 -14.37 33.25
CA VAL A 16 -10.47 -13.57 32.64
C VAL A 16 -10.21 -13.36 31.15
N ASP A 17 -8.97 -13.02 30.78
CA ASP A 17 -8.57 -12.86 29.37
C ASP A 17 -8.72 -14.16 28.61
N ARG A 18 -8.27 -15.29 29.19
CA ARG A 18 -8.41 -16.61 28.58
C ARG A 18 -9.87 -16.98 28.33
N ARG A 19 -10.76 -16.74 29.29
CA ARG A 19 -12.21 -16.96 29.11
C ARG A 19 -12.82 -16.08 28.01
N ARG A 20 -12.31 -14.85 27.85
CA ARG A 20 -12.75 -13.94 26.76
C ARG A 20 -12.25 -14.42 25.40
N ILE A 21 -10.98 -14.86 25.32
CA ILE A 21 -10.38 -15.43 24.11
C ILE A 21 -11.11 -16.72 23.70
N ASP A 22 -11.37 -17.62 24.65
CA ASP A 22 -12.08 -18.88 24.40
C ASP A 22 -13.49 -18.62 23.86
N ARG A 23 -14.22 -17.66 24.45
CA ARG A 23 -15.55 -17.25 23.96
C ARG A 23 -15.48 -16.70 22.53
N ARG A 24 -14.54 -15.80 22.26
CA ARG A 24 -14.39 -15.23 20.92
C ARG A 24 -13.99 -16.28 19.89
N THR A 25 -13.17 -17.25 20.29
CA THR A 25 -12.77 -18.37 19.44
C THR A 25 -13.99 -19.23 19.11
N ALA A 26 -14.82 -19.57 20.10
CA ALA A 26 -16.06 -20.32 19.89
C ALA A 26 -17.02 -19.56 18.94
N GLU A 27 -17.24 -18.25 19.15
CA GLU A 27 -18.05 -17.42 18.26
C GLU A 27 -17.56 -17.46 16.80
N LEU A 28 -16.24 -17.44 16.58
CA LEU A 28 -15.66 -17.50 15.24
C LEU A 28 -15.78 -18.89 14.62
N VAL A 29 -15.63 -19.96 15.41
CA VAL A 29 -15.83 -21.34 14.95
C VAL A 29 -17.29 -21.56 14.58
N ASP A 30 -18.23 -21.10 15.41
CA ASP A 30 -19.66 -21.15 15.11
C ASP A 30 -19.97 -20.37 13.82
N LEU A 31 -19.37 -19.19 13.65
CA LEU A 31 -19.53 -18.39 12.43
C LEU A 31 -19.01 -19.14 11.19
N LEU A 32 -17.83 -19.75 11.26
CA LEU A 32 -17.29 -20.57 10.17
C LEU A 32 -18.19 -21.76 9.86
N TRP A 33 -18.77 -22.38 10.89
CA TRP A 33 -19.67 -23.52 10.73
C TRP A 33 -20.99 -23.17 10.03
N VAL A 34 -21.53 -21.97 10.30
CA VAL A 34 -22.79 -21.50 9.67
C VAL A 34 -22.57 -20.70 8.39
N THR A 35 -21.32 -20.37 8.05
CA THR A 35 -20.97 -19.72 6.79
C THR A 35 -20.78 -20.79 5.74
N ASP A 36 -21.67 -20.83 4.74
CA ASP A 36 -21.53 -21.73 3.59
C ASP A 36 -20.41 -21.21 2.67
N GLU A 37 -19.17 -21.64 2.95
CA GLU A 37 -17.99 -21.28 2.15
C GLU A 37 -17.91 -22.04 0.82
N LEU A 38 -18.74 -23.09 0.64
CA LEU A 38 -18.82 -23.83 -0.61
C LEU A 38 -19.59 -23.02 -1.63
N ARG A 39 -18.87 -22.31 -2.50
CA ARG A 39 -19.46 -21.56 -3.62
C ARG A 39 -20.27 -22.53 -4.50
N LEU A 40 -21.59 -22.31 -4.58
CA LEU A 40 -22.51 -23.09 -5.41
C LEU A 40 -22.25 -22.92 -6.92
N ALA A 41 -21.46 -21.92 -7.32
CA ALA A 41 -21.07 -21.64 -8.70
C ALA A 41 -19.56 -21.43 -8.82
N ALA A 42 -19.01 -21.73 -10.00
CA ALA A 42 -17.61 -21.45 -10.31
C ALA A 42 -17.34 -19.92 -10.18
N PRO A 43 -16.24 -19.52 -9.54
CA PRO A 43 -15.90 -18.11 -9.37
C PRO A 43 -15.71 -17.42 -10.71
N ALA A 44 -16.12 -16.16 -10.81
CA ALA A 44 -15.73 -15.33 -11.94
C ALA A 44 -14.22 -15.01 -11.82
N PRO A 45 -13.48 -14.83 -12.93
CA PRO A 45 -12.08 -14.40 -12.87
C PRO A 45 -11.86 -13.11 -12.08
N THR A 46 -12.86 -12.24 -12.03
CA THR A 46 -12.87 -11.02 -11.22
C THR A 46 -12.92 -11.30 -9.71
N ASP A 47 -13.65 -12.34 -9.27
CA ASP A 47 -13.67 -12.74 -7.85
C ASP A 47 -12.31 -13.25 -7.39
N GLU A 48 -11.60 -13.98 -8.26
CA GLU A 48 -10.23 -14.42 -8.02
C GLU A 48 -9.27 -13.24 -7.94
N ALA A 49 -9.49 -12.20 -8.77
CA ALA A 49 -8.67 -11.00 -8.76
C ALA A 49 -8.81 -10.24 -7.42
N GLN A 50 -10.04 -10.11 -6.91
CA GLN A 50 -10.29 -9.49 -5.60
C GLN A 50 -9.63 -10.28 -4.47
N THR A 51 -9.74 -11.60 -4.52
CA THR A 51 -9.11 -12.50 -3.54
C THR A 51 -7.59 -12.35 -3.56
N THR A 52 -7.01 -12.31 -4.76
CA THR A 52 -5.56 -12.11 -4.94
C THR A 52 -5.11 -10.76 -4.39
N LEU A 53 -5.84 -9.68 -4.70
CA LEU A 53 -5.54 -8.34 -4.21
C LEU A 53 -5.57 -8.26 -2.68
N TYR A 54 -6.51 -8.96 -2.04
CA TYR A 54 -6.58 -9.04 -0.58
C TYR A 54 -5.31 -9.65 0.02
N TYR A 55 -4.86 -10.79 -0.50
CA TYR A 55 -3.65 -11.46 0.00
C TYR A 55 -2.37 -10.69 -0.33
N VAL A 56 -2.27 -10.09 -1.51
CA VAL A 56 -1.13 -9.25 -1.88
C VAL A 56 -1.04 -8.03 -0.97
N GLU A 57 -2.16 -7.39 -0.63
CA GLU A 57 -2.19 -6.28 0.32
C GLU A 57 -1.68 -6.71 1.71
N ALA A 58 -2.19 -7.83 2.25
CA ALA A 58 -1.71 -8.34 3.53
C ALA A 58 -0.21 -8.67 3.50
N LEU A 59 0.28 -9.32 2.43
CA LEU A 59 1.69 -9.63 2.26
C LEU A 59 2.57 -8.37 2.23
N LEU A 60 2.12 -7.32 1.54
CA LEU A 60 2.84 -6.04 1.41
C LEU A 60 2.98 -5.30 2.73
N TRP A 61 1.96 -5.36 3.60
CA TRP A 61 1.94 -4.60 4.86
C TRP A 61 2.44 -5.38 6.05
N ASP A 62 2.11 -6.66 6.14
CA ASP A 62 2.33 -7.44 7.35
C ASP A 62 3.62 -8.28 7.28
N VAL A 63 4.10 -8.61 6.07
CA VAL A 63 5.20 -9.59 5.90
C VAL A 63 6.42 -8.98 5.24
N LEU A 64 6.24 -8.26 4.13
CA LEU A 64 7.36 -7.76 3.34
C LEU A 64 8.28 -6.79 4.09
N PRO A 65 7.78 -5.84 4.91
CA PRO A 65 8.66 -4.95 5.67
C PRO A 65 9.57 -5.71 6.64
N GLU A 66 9.03 -6.71 7.35
CA GLU A 66 9.81 -7.56 8.26
C GLU A 66 10.83 -8.40 7.50
N LEU A 67 10.42 -9.05 6.40
CA LEU A 67 11.30 -9.86 5.57
C LEU A 67 12.47 -9.04 5.00
N LEU A 68 12.19 -7.84 4.48
CA LEU A 68 13.22 -6.96 3.92
C LEU A 68 14.15 -6.41 5.02
N GLY A 69 13.61 -6.14 6.21
CA GLY A 69 14.42 -5.76 7.37
C GLY A 69 15.33 -6.88 7.85
N ASP A 70 14.84 -8.12 7.88
CA ASP A 70 15.66 -9.31 8.17
C ASP A 70 16.73 -9.52 7.12
N LEU A 71 16.37 -9.43 5.84
CA LEU A 71 17.32 -9.55 4.74
C LEU A 71 18.44 -8.51 4.85
N ASP A 72 18.11 -7.24 5.11
CA ASP A 72 19.09 -6.17 5.28
C ASP A 72 20.02 -6.45 6.48
N ARG A 73 19.46 -6.90 7.62
CA ARG A 73 20.25 -7.28 8.80
C ARG A 73 21.20 -8.45 8.55
N GLU A 74 20.75 -9.48 7.83
CA GLU A 74 21.60 -10.63 7.52
C GLU A 74 22.69 -10.28 6.50
N LEU A 75 22.39 -9.46 5.51
CA LEU A 75 23.40 -8.97 4.54
C LEU A 75 24.44 -8.07 5.22
N ALA A 76 24.01 -7.22 6.16
CA ALA A 76 24.92 -6.35 6.91
C ALA A 76 25.96 -7.15 7.73
N ARG A 77 25.62 -8.35 8.21
CA ARG A 77 26.59 -9.25 8.89
C ARG A 77 27.70 -9.76 7.96
N LEU A 78 27.49 -9.69 6.65
CA LEU A 78 28.43 -10.07 5.61
C LEU A 78 29.11 -8.85 4.98
N ASP A 79 28.98 -7.66 5.59
CA ASP A 79 29.43 -6.36 5.05
C ASP A 79 28.84 -6.04 3.67
N VAL A 80 27.60 -6.50 3.41
CA VAL A 80 26.85 -6.22 2.19
C VAL A 80 25.69 -5.28 2.51
N SER A 81 25.61 -4.14 1.83
CA SER A 81 24.49 -3.20 1.91
C SER A 81 23.68 -3.21 0.62
N LEU A 82 22.35 -3.25 0.71
CA LEU A 82 21.48 -3.07 -0.45
C LEU A 82 21.30 -1.58 -0.76
N PRO A 83 21.30 -1.17 -2.04
CA PRO A 83 20.85 0.15 -2.46
C PRO A 83 19.41 0.43 -2.01
N VAL A 84 19.08 1.70 -1.73
CA VAL A 84 17.72 2.11 -1.30
C VAL A 84 16.64 1.82 -2.36
N ASP A 85 17.04 1.76 -3.62
CA ASP A 85 16.20 1.42 -4.76
C ASP A 85 16.21 -0.07 -5.11
N ALA A 86 16.91 -0.91 -4.34
CA ALA A 86 16.92 -2.35 -4.53
C ALA A 86 15.51 -2.94 -4.40
N ARG A 87 15.17 -3.88 -5.28
CA ARG A 87 13.90 -4.61 -5.31
C ARG A 87 14.17 -6.12 -5.38
N PRO A 88 14.67 -6.73 -4.30
CA PRO A 88 15.05 -8.15 -4.29
C PRO A 88 13.85 -9.10 -4.41
N VAL A 89 12.64 -8.61 -4.12
CA VAL A 89 11.38 -9.35 -4.24
C VAL A 89 10.46 -8.65 -5.22
N ARG A 90 9.88 -9.42 -6.16
CA ARG A 90 8.83 -8.96 -7.07
C ARG A 90 7.69 -9.97 -7.04
N ILE A 91 6.47 -9.46 -6.98
CA ILE A 91 5.25 -10.27 -6.99
C ILE A 91 4.56 -10.08 -8.33
N GLY A 92 4.11 -11.18 -8.92
CA GLY A 92 3.29 -11.20 -10.13
C GLY A 92 2.04 -12.05 -9.90
N SER A 93 0.99 -11.78 -10.66
CA SER A 93 -0.23 -12.57 -10.69
C SER A 93 -0.60 -12.91 -12.11
N TRP A 94 -1.12 -14.12 -12.31
CA TRP A 94 -1.67 -14.59 -13.58
C TRP A 94 -3.19 -14.37 -13.66
N VAL A 95 -3.82 -13.96 -12.55
CA VAL A 95 -5.26 -13.79 -12.46
C VAL A 95 -5.73 -12.67 -13.38
N GLY A 96 -6.75 -12.96 -14.19
CA GLY A 96 -7.25 -12.08 -15.24
C GLY A 96 -6.38 -12.00 -16.50
N GLY A 97 -5.20 -12.64 -16.51
CA GLY A 97 -4.28 -12.65 -17.65
C GLY A 97 -4.14 -14.01 -18.32
N ASP A 98 -4.14 -15.10 -17.53
CA ASP A 98 -4.02 -16.45 -18.06
C ASP A 98 -5.31 -16.91 -18.73
N ARG A 99 -5.24 -17.12 -20.05
CA ARG A 99 -6.37 -17.51 -20.90
C ARG A 99 -6.30 -18.96 -21.35
N ASP A 100 -5.22 -19.67 -21.02
CA ASP A 100 -5.03 -21.02 -21.51
C ASP A 100 -6.12 -21.95 -20.94
N GLY A 101 -6.94 -22.52 -21.82
CA GLY A 101 -8.07 -23.37 -21.45
C GLY A 101 -9.23 -22.68 -20.72
N ASN A 102 -9.22 -21.35 -20.53
CA ASN A 102 -10.27 -20.62 -19.80
C ASN A 102 -10.97 -19.56 -20.67
N PRO A 103 -12.11 -19.90 -21.30
CA PRO A 103 -12.84 -18.95 -22.16
C PRO A 103 -13.46 -17.77 -21.40
N ASN A 104 -13.51 -17.82 -20.06
CA ASN A 104 -14.05 -16.74 -19.24
C ASN A 104 -13.06 -15.57 -19.05
N VAL A 105 -11.78 -15.74 -19.40
CA VAL A 105 -10.77 -14.68 -19.32
C VAL A 105 -10.69 -13.95 -20.67
N THR A 106 -11.56 -12.96 -20.86
CA THR A 106 -11.60 -12.15 -22.08
C THR A 106 -10.64 -10.96 -22.03
N ALA A 107 -10.52 -10.21 -23.13
CA ALA A 107 -9.74 -8.97 -23.17
C ALA A 107 -10.28 -7.91 -22.21
N GLU A 108 -11.60 -7.81 -22.13
CA GLU A 108 -12.32 -6.91 -21.23
C GLU A 108 -12.03 -7.26 -19.78
N VAL A 109 -12.06 -8.55 -19.42
CA VAL A 109 -11.70 -9.04 -18.08
C VAL A 109 -10.25 -8.68 -17.73
N THR A 110 -9.30 -8.88 -18.64
CA THR A 110 -7.90 -8.51 -18.39
C THR A 110 -7.76 -7.01 -18.11
N VAL A 111 -8.41 -6.17 -18.92
CA VAL A 111 -8.37 -4.71 -18.73
C VAL A 111 -9.01 -4.30 -17.40
N GLU A 112 -10.14 -4.90 -17.05
CA GLU A 112 -10.82 -4.66 -15.77
C GLU A 112 -9.94 -5.04 -14.57
N VAL A 113 -9.33 -6.22 -14.59
CA VAL A 113 -8.45 -6.68 -13.52
C VAL A 113 -7.21 -5.77 -13.39
N LEU A 114 -6.61 -5.35 -14.50
CA LEU A 114 -5.49 -4.39 -14.49
C LEU A 114 -5.91 -3.03 -13.91
N ALA A 115 -7.11 -2.54 -14.23
CA ALA A 115 -7.64 -1.31 -13.66
C ALA A 115 -7.80 -1.42 -12.14
N TRP A 116 -8.31 -2.55 -11.64
CA TRP A 116 -8.44 -2.81 -10.20
C TRP A 116 -7.08 -2.90 -9.51
N MET A 117 -6.11 -3.57 -10.12
CA MET A 117 -4.74 -3.64 -9.59
C MET A 117 -4.09 -2.26 -9.50
N HIS A 118 -4.26 -1.41 -10.53
CA HIS A 118 -3.76 -0.03 -10.51
C HIS A 118 -4.45 0.84 -9.44
N ASP A 119 -5.78 0.82 -9.36
CA ASP A 119 -6.51 1.58 -8.35
C ASP A 119 -6.09 1.15 -6.94
N ARG A 120 -6.02 -0.16 -6.69
CA ARG A 120 -5.60 -0.70 -5.40
C ARG A 120 -4.16 -0.32 -5.10
N GLY A 121 -3.23 -0.48 -6.03
CA GLY A 121 -1.83 -0.11 -5.85
C GLY A 121 -1.65 1.36 -5.47
N LEU A 122 -2.34 2.27 -6.18
CA LEU A 122 -2.31 3.70 -5.87
C LEU A 122 -2.93 4.02 -4.50
N LEU A 123 -4.01 3.35 -4.12
CA LEU A 123 -4.61 3.48 -2.80
C LEU A 123 -3.63 3.07 -1.69
N LEU A 124 -2.87 1.98 -1.87
CA LEU A 124 -1.88 1.54 -0.88
C LEU A 124 -0.73 2.54 -0.76
N ILE A 125 -0.23 3.06 -1.88
CA ILE A 125 0.80 4.12 -1.88
C ILE A 125 0.27 5.37 -1.17
N GLU A 126 -0.97 5.79 -1.45
CA GLU A 126 -1.59 6.93 -0.79
C GLU A 126 -1.65 6.75 0.74
N ARG A 127 -2.04 5.56 1.21
CA ARG A 127 -2.06 5.22 2.64
C ARG A 127 -0.67 5.29 3.27
N ALA A 128 0.33 4.70 2.60
CA ALA A 128 1.73 4.75 3.05
C ALA A 128 2.23 6.19 3.22
N LEU A 129 2.02 7.02 2.18
CA LEU A 129 2.42 8.42 2.21
C LEU A 129 1.68 9.21 3.29
N THR A 130 0.38 8.93 3.50
CA THR A 130 -0.41 9.60 4.53
C THR A 130 0.09 9.26 5.94
N ALA A 131 0.49 8.01 6.19
CA ALA A 131 1.12 7.64 7.46
C ALA A 131 2.45 8.39 7.66
N LEU A 132 3.29 8.45 6.62
CA LEU A 132 4.55 9.20 6.66
C LEU A 132 4.35 10.70 6.92
N VAL A 133 3.30 11.32 6.37
CA VAL A 133 2.94 12.72 6.67
C VAL A 133 2.75 12.95 8.17
N THR A 134 2.13 11.99 8.86
CA THR A 134 1.92 12.09 10.31
C THR A 134 3.19 11.88 11.12
N GLU A 135 4.08 11.00 10.67
CA GLU A 135 5.28 10.59 11.40
C GLU A 135 6.47 11.55 11.20
N LEU A 136 6.70 12.04 9.98
CA LEU A 136 7.88 12.84 9.61
C LEU A 136 7.70 14.34 9.89
N SER A 137 7.85 14.71 11.17
CA SER A 137 7.74 16.08 11.71
C SER A 137 9.07 16.84 11.78
N VAL A 138 10.04 16.53 10.91
CA VAL A 138 11.39 17.13 10.96
C VAL A 138 11.31 18.65 10.70
N SER A 139 11.73 19.44 11.68
CA SER A 139 11.69 20.89 11.59
C SER A 139 12.93 21.47 10.92
N SER A 140 12.73 22.34 9.92
CA SER A 140 13.77 23.13 9.25
C SER A 140 14.50 24.10 10.17
N ARG A 141 13.94 24.38 11.36
CA ARG A 141 14.59 25.19 12.40
C ARG A 141 15.69 24.44 13.15
N ILE A 142 15.65 23.12 13.12
CA ILE A 142 16.56 22.23 13.86
C ILE A 142 17.54 21.57 12.90
N VAL A 143 17.03 21.02 11.80
CA VAL A 143 17.81 20.34 10.76
C VAL A 143 17.63 21.12 9.46
N GLY A 144 18.73 21.48 8.82
CA GLY A 144 18.69 22.15 7.52
C GLY A 144 17.98 21.32 6.44
N VAL A 145 17.63 21.98 5.34
CA VAL A 145 17.00 21.37 4.18
C VAL A 145 18.02 21.35 3.05
N ASP A 146 18.14 20.24 2.35
CA ASP A 146 18.97 20.17 1.16
C ASP A 146 18.36 20.98 -0.01
N ASP A 147 19.22 21.43 -0.92
CA ASP A 147 18.80 22.25 -2.06
C ASP A 147 17.87 21.49 -3.02
N GLU A 148 18.00 20.16 -3.08
CA GLU A 148 17.19 19.29 -3.93
C GLU A 148 15.72 19.28 -3.48
N LEU A 149 15.47 19.10 -2.19
CA LEU A 149 14.15 19.13 -1.57
C LEU A 149 13.56 20.54 -1.61
N ALA A 150 14.36 21.58 -1.36
CA ALA A 150 13.90 22.96 -1.49
C ALA A 150 13.44 23.26 -2.93
N ALA A 151 14.20 22.83 -3.93
CA ALA A 151 13.82 22.97 -5.33
C ALA A 151 12.59 22.12 -5.68
N ALA A 152 12.44 20.92 -5.12
CA ALA A 152 11.25 20.09 -5.32
C ALA A 152 9.99 20.74 -4.76
N LEU A 153 10.05 21.30 -3.55
CA LEU A 153 8.94 22.01 -2.92
C LEU A 153 8.48 23.22 -3.72
N GLU A 154 9.42 23.98 -4.29
CA GLU A 154 9.07 25.14 -5.11
C GLU A 154 8.37 24.72 -6.42
N ARG A 155 8.80 23.63 -7.04
CA ARG A 155 8.13 23.08 -8.23
C ARG A 155 6.73 22.58 -7.89
N ASP A 156 6.60 21.84 -6.79
CA ASP A 156 5.31 21.33 -6.32
C ASP A 156 4.36 22.45 -5.93
N ARG A 157 4.86 23.56 -5.37
CA ARG A 157 4.08 24.77 -5.10
C ARG A 157 3.46 25.34 -6.38
N VAL A 158 4.22 25.42 -7.47
CA VAL A 158 3.72 25.91 -8.77
C VAL A 158 2.71 24.93 -9.38
N LEU A 159 2.94 23.63 -9.22
CA LEU A 159 2.10 22.58 -9.81
C LEU A 159 0.79 22.32 -9.07
N LEU A 160 0.82 22.49 -7.75
CA LEU A 160 -0.28 22.18 -6.84
C LEU A 160 -0.53 23.38 -5.91
N PRO A 161 -0.89 24.57 -6.46
CA PRO A 161 -1.06 25.79 -5.68
C PRO A 161 -2.12 25.63 -4.58
N GLU A 162 -3.21 24.90 -4.85
CA GLU A 162 -4.26 24.61 -3.87
C GLU A 162 -3.77 23.79 -2.66
N VAL A 163 -2.79 22.89 -2.85
CA VAL A 163 -2.17 22.15 -1.73
C VAL A 163 -1.30 23.10 -0.92
N HIS A 164 -0.53 23.95 -1.61
CA HIS A 164 0.31 24.95 -0.97
C HIS A 164 -0.50 25.91 -0.10
N GLU A 165 -1.54 26.53 -0.67
CA GLU A 165 -2.41 27.49 0.01
C GLU A 165 -3.03 26.89 1.28
N ARG A 166 -3.42 25.62 1.22
CA ARG A 166 -4.03 24.92 2.35
C ARG A 166 -3.04 24.56 3.45
N LEU A 167 -1.82 24.13 3.11
CA LEU A 167 -0.91 23.47 4.06
C LEU A 167 0.32 24.30 4.44
N TRP A 168 0.66 25.33 3.67
CA TRP A 168 1.89 26.11 3.89
C TRP A 168 1.95 26.70 5.31
N HIS A 169 0.88 27.34 5.76
CA HIS A 169 0.86 27.94 7.10
C HIS A 169 1.01 26.93 8.23
N LEU A 170 0.62 25.68 8.01
CA LEU A 170 0.72 24.60 8.99
C LEU A 170 2.12 23.95 8.97
N ASN A 171 2.69 23.76 7.78
CA ASN A 171 3.84 22.88 7.57
C ASN A 171 5.08 23.59 6.99
N ARG A 172 5.13 24.94 6.90
CA ARG A 172 6.28 25.67 6.31
C ARG A 172 7.62 25.40 7.01
N GLU A 173 7.57 25.04 8.29
CA GLU A 173 8.76 24.67 9.06
C GLU A 173 9.01 23.17 9.05
N GLU A 174 8.19 22.37 8.37
CA GLU A 174 8.27 20.91 8.26
C GLU A 174 8.30 20.47 6.79
N PRO A 175 9.43 20.71 6.10
CA PRO A 175 9.54 20.58 4.64
C PRO A 175 9.28 19.15 4.14
N TYR A 176 9.71 18.12 4.88
CA TYR A 176 9.46 16.72 4.53
C TYR A 176 7.96 16.38 4.58
N ARG A 177 7.25 16.84 5.62
CA ARG A 177 5.81 16.69 5.74
C ARG A 177 5.08 17.38 4.58
N LEU A 178 5.53 18.58 4.21
CA LEU A 178 4.97 19.32 3.08
C LEU A 178 5.21 18.60 1.74
N ALA A 179 6.43 18.10 1.50
CA ALA A 179 6.76 17.33 0.30
C ALA A 179 5.90 16.06 0.18
N LEU A 180 5.76 15.31 1.27
CA LEU A 180 4.89 14.14 1.32
C LEU A 180 3.42 14.48 1.07
N SER A 181 2.96 15.64 1.55
CA SER A 181 1.59 16.10 1.28
C SER A 181 1.34 16.37 -0.21
N TYR A 182 2.34 16.89 -0.93
CA TYR A 182 2.28 16.98 -2.40
C TYR A 182 2.30 15.61 -3.06
N CYS A 183 3.13 14.67 -2.60
CA CYS A 183 3.13 13.28 -3.08
C CYS A 183 1.74 12.63 -2.96
N VAL A 184 1.09 12.76 -1.79
CA VAL A 184 -0.27 12.26 -1.55
C VAL A 184 -1.25 12.82 -2.59
N GLU A 185 -1.21 14.13 -2.84
CA GLU A 185 -2.09 14.77 -3.83
C GLU A 185 -1.83 14.24 -5.26
N ARG A 186 -0.57 14.10 -5.67
CA ARG A 186 -0.23 13.55 -7.00
C ARG A 186 -0.77 12.12 -7.18
N VAL A 187 -0.63 11.28 -6.17
CA VAL A 187 -1.14 9.90 -6.19
C VAL A 187 -2.67 9.91 -6.27
N ARG A 188 -3.35 10.74 -5.46
CA ARG A 188 -4.81 10.92 -5.52
C ARG A 188 -5.29 11.34 -6.90
N ARG A 189 -4.66 12.36 -7.48
CA ARG A 189 -5.00 12.84 -8.83
C ARG A 189 -4.78 11.78 -9.89
N THR A 190 -3.70 11.02 -9.79
CA THR A 190 -3.42 9.91 -10.72
C THR A 190 -4.51 8.85 -10.62
N ARG A 191 -4.91 8.49 -9.39
CA ARG A 191 -5.97 7.52 -9.14
C ARG A 191 -7.33 7.97 -9.69
N VAL A 192 -7.73 9.22 -9.42
CA VAL A 192 -8.96 9.81 -9.97
C VAL A 192 -8.92 9.86 -11.49
N ARG A 193 -7.79 10.28 -12.08
CA ARG A 193 -7.60 10.34 -13.54
C ARG A 193 -7.80 8.98 -14.20
N LEU A 194 -7.22 7.92 -13.61
CA LEU A 194 -7.36 6.56 -14.13
C LEU A 194 -8.80 6.04 -13.98
N ALA A 195 -9.45 6.31 -12.84
CA ALA A 195 -10.85 5.94 -12.62
C ALA A 195 -11.81 6.63 -13.60
N GLU A 196 -11.50 7.87 -14.01
CA GLU A 196 -12.25 8.61 -15.03
C GLU A 196 -11.86 8.25 -16.48
N GLY A 197 -10.89 7.34 -16.69
CA GLY A 197 -10.39 6.97 -18.02
C GLY A 197 -9.73 8.11 -18.79
N ARG A 198 -9.22 9.14 -18.09
CA ARG A 198 -8.62 10.32 -18.73
C ARG A 198 -7.18 10.03 -19.19
N PRO A 199 -6.76 10.58 -20.35
CA PRO A 199 -5.41 10.35 -20.88
C PRO A 199 -4.32 10.83 -19.91
N HIS A 200 -3.12 10.28 -20.06
CA HIS A 200 -1.95 10.75 -19.33
C HIS A 200 -1.72 12.23 -19.58
N ARG A 201 -1.41 12.96 -18.50
CA ARG A 201 -0.99 14.35 -18.58
C ARG A 201 0.42 14.40 -18.06
N HIS A 202 1.35 14.73 -18.95
CA HIS A 202 2.74 14.92 -18.56
C HIS A 202 2.82 16.00 -17.48
N GLY A 203 3.49 15.68 -16.38
CA GLY A 203 3.97 16.72 -15.48
C GLY A 203 5.07 17.52 -16.17
N PRO A 204 5.43 18.73 -15.69
CA PRO A 204 6.54 19.51 -16.23
C PRO A 204 7.88 18.76 -16.23
N HIS A 205 8.00 17.69 -15.43
CA HIS A 205 9.16 16.81 -15.35
C HIS A 205 9.31 15.85 -16.53
N GLU A 206 8.23 15.61 -17.29
CA GLU A 206 8.23 14.67 -18.41
C GLU A 206 8.26 15.39 -19.76
N ALA A 207 8.25 16.73 -19.78
CA ALA A 207 8.23 17.57 -20.99
C ALA A 207 9.56 17.56 -21.80
N GLY A 208 10.43 16.57 -21.58
CA GLY A 208 11.72 16.43 -22.24
C GLY A 208 12.22 14.98 -22.34
N LEU A 209 11.32 14.01 -22.27
CA LEU A 209 11.63 12.58 -22.42
C LEU A 209 11.09 11.97 -23.73
N ASP A 210 11.02 12.78 -24.79
CA ASP A 210 10.79 12.35 -26.18
C ASP A 210 12.12 12.17 -26.93
#